data_AF-A0A1T5DRE7-F1
#
_entry.id   AF-A0A1T5DRE7-F1
#
_cell.length_a   1.000
_cell.length_b   1.000
_cell.length_c   1.000
_cell.angle_alpha   90.00
_cell.angle_beta   90.00
_cell.angle_gamma   90.00
#
_symmetry.space_group_name_H-M   'P 1'
#
loop_
_entity.id
_entity.type
_entity.pdbx_description
1 polymer ?
#
loop_
_entity_poly.entity_id
_entity_poly.type
_entity_poly.pdbx_seq_one_letter_code
_entity_poly.pdbx_strand_id
1 'polypeptide(L)'
;MSKRKYFLKGMCLVMVLLMSSNVAYAVKTSSKTVKERDLNNNKDLKKAKDYMNKGENKKDFDSGASLNLGTRKNADGSTTRSTIEKDHNGNYTIREYTTGGSSKDRDRDNKKPSEPVVPPKPASEVIIESKDNNTVVWIEREYEYDKPSNSWKPVDYKYQIDLITSANIYDADGKQQNKVTIKAGYGIKVDGSSKFEMKQIAGNKKDSTAGFKQTLPTAGTVTTDFAVKKNIAQNKTLNLESKGNGSFVTAKNSGSKTGAKVVYTDIAQKDGKYSVVVKFTNAKLSGPVLGDYEMSDSKTLNFNIKGSMYEDSYVKPTDSTKNKNNTGFEPITFDNGFN
;
A
#
# COMPACT_ATOMS: atom_id res chain seq x y z
N MET A 1 30.75 -12.05 36.43
CA MET A 1 31.39 -10.74 36.67
C MET A 1 31.09 -9.89 35.42
N SER A 2 30.44 -8.74 35.41
CA SER A 2 30.35 -7.63 36.35
C SER A 2 28.96 -6.95 36.25
N LYS A 3 28.43 -6.55 37.40
CA LYS A 3 27.16 -5.84 37.60
C LYS A 3 27.43 -4.32 37.66
N ARG A 4 26.59 -3.50 37.02
CA ARG A 4 26.30 -2.09 37.37
C ARG A 4 24.86 -1.83 36.90
N LYS A 5 23.79 -1.59 37.68
CA LYS A 5 23.52 -0.89 38.96
C LYS A 5 23.88 0.60 38.98
N TYR A 6 22.91 1.42 38.57
CA TYR A 6 22.55 2.74 39.12
C TYR A 6 21.01 2.83 38.97
N PHE A 7 20.19 2.74 40.02
CA PHE A 7 19.87 3.72 41.06
C PHE A 7 19.44 5.09 40.52
N LEU A 8 18.13 5.30 40.40
CA LEU A 8 17.51 6.60 40.68
C LEU A 8 16.25 6.37 41.53
N LYS A 9 16.39 6.71 42.82
CA LYS A 9 15.31 7.10 43.73
C LYS A 9 14.60 8.31 43.07
N GLY A 10 13.30 8.53 43.11
CA GLY A 10 12.31 8.20 44.11
C GLY A 10 11.44 9.46 44.22
N MET A 11 10.15 9.35 43.99
CA MET A 11 9.15 10.31 44.48
C MET A 11 7.87 9.54 44.73
N CYS A 12 7.68 9.14 45.98
CA CYS A 12 6.35 9.06 46.57
C CYS A 12 5.77 10.48 46.54
N LEU A 13 4.59 10.66 45.96
CA LEU A 13 3.75 11.80 46.33
C LEU A 13 2.31 11.32 46.50
N VAL A 14 2.04 10.99 47.75
CA VAL A 14 0.82 11.30 48.53
C VAL A 14 -0.47 11.37 47.72
N MET A 15 -1.23 10.28 47.84
CA MET A 15 -2.67 10.23 47.68
C MET A 15 -3.29 11.21 48.70
N VAL A 16 -3.66 12.42 48.27
CA VAL A 16 -4.51 13.30 49.07
C VAL A 16 -5.94 13.13 48.58
N LEU A 17 -6.72 12.37 49.35
CA LEU A 17 -8.18 12.51 49.38
C LEU A 17 -8.49 13.95 49.84
N LEU A 18 -8.86 14.82 48.91
CA LEU A 18 -9.64 16.02 49.23
C LEU A 18 -11.10 15.72 48.91
N MET A 19 -11.81 15.25 49.94
CA MET A 19 -13.23 15.56 50.05
C MET A 19 -13.36 17.06 50.25
N SER A 20 -13.45 17.82 49.15
CA SER A 20 -13.92 19.20 49.20
C SER A 20 -15.43 19.18 49.06
N SER A 21 -16.09 19.46 50.18
CA SER A 21 -17.48 19.88 50.30
C SER A 21 -17.87 20.76 49.11
N ASN A 22 -18.86 20.34 48.33
CA ASN A 22 -19.50 21.17 47.30
C ASN A 22 -20.27 22.29 48.01
N VAL A 23 -19.58 23.35 48.42
CA VAL A 23 -20.24 24.64 48.65
C VAL A 23 -20.45 25.22 47.26
N ALA A 24 -21.64 24.98 46.71
CA ALA A 24 -22.09 25.61 45.48
C ALA A 24 -22.21 27.12 45.71
N TYR A 25 -21.18 27.88 45.34
CA TYR A 25 -21.31 29.32 45.23
C TYR A 25 -22.13 29.62 43.97
N ALA A 26 -23.29 30.26 44.13
CA ALA A 26 -24.00 30.83 43.01
C ALA A 26 -23.14 31.95 42.40
N VAL A 27 -22.68 31.75 41.16
CA VAL A 27 -21.96 32.76 40.38
C VAL A 27 -22.96 33.38 39.42
N LYS A 28 -23.34 34.64 39.63
CA LYS A 28 -24.15 35.37 38.64
C LYS A 28 -23.18 35.89 37.58
N THR A 29 -23.43 35.54 36.32
CA THR A 29 -22.65 36.01 35.18
C THR A 29 -23.48 36.95 34.32
N SER A 30 -22.92 38.11 33.99
CA SER A 30 -23.46 39.00 32.96
C SER A 30 -22.37 39.27 31.93
N SER A 31 -22.76 39.35 30.66
CA SER A 31 -21.85 39.63 29.55
C SER A 31 -22.42 40.72 28.67
N LYS A 32 -21.58 41.67 28.28
CA LYS A 32 -21.93 42.70 27.30
C LYS A 32 -20.83 42.78 26.24
N THR A 33 -21.21 42.58 24.98
CA THR A 33 -20.32 42.78 23.83
C THR A 33 -20.32 44.26 23.47
N VAL A 34 -19.13 44.84 23.28
CA VAL A 34 -18.97 46.26 22.99
C VAL A 34 -17.98 46.42 21.83
N LYS A 35 -18.33 47.25 20.84
CA LYS A 35 -17.44 47.55 19.71
C LYS A 35 -16.34 48.51 20.16
N GLU A 36 -15.17 48.42 19.53
CA GLU A 36 -13.97 49.18 19.92
C GLU A 36 -14.18 50.71 19.92
N ARG A 37 -15.07 51.22 19.06
CA ARG A 37 -15.44 52.64 19.00
C ARG A 37 -16.13 53.14 20.28
N ASP A 38 -16.75 52.27 21.06
CA ASP A 38 -17.54 52.62 22.25
C ASP A 38 -16.73 52.56 23.56
N LEU A 39 -15.46 52.13 23.52
CA LEU A 39 -14.56 52.04 24.68
C LEU A 39 -14.36 53.39 25.40
N ASN A 40 -14.45 54.51 24.68
CA ASN A 40 -14.13 55.84 25.22
C ASN A 40 -15.22 56.43 26.13
N ASN A 41 -16.44 55.91 26.10
CA ASN A 41 -17.60 56.51 26.79
C ASN A 41 -17.97 55.82 28.11
N ASN A 42 -17.24 54.77 28.51
CA ASN A 42 -17.50 54.05 29.75
C ASN A 42 -16.22 54.02 30.61
N LYS A 43 -16.36 54.40 31.88
CA LYS A 43 -15.25 54.60 32.82
C LYS A 43 -14.43 53.32 33.05
N ASP A 44 -15.06 52.15 33.05
CA ASP A 44 -14.39 50.86 33.23
C ASP A 44 -13.65 50.43 31.95
N LEU A 45 -14.23 50.73 30.79
CA LEU A 45 -13.65 50.51 29.46
C LEU A 45 -12.46 51.44 29.17
N LYS A 46 -12.51 52.69 29.66
CA LYS A 46 -11.38 53.62 29.64
C LYS A 46 -10.22 53.12 30.49
N LYS A 47 -10.51 52.57 31.67
CA LYS A 47 -9.50 51.94 32.54
C LYS A 47 -8.87 50.73 31.87
N ALA A 48 -9.65 49.89 31.18
CA ALA A 48 -9.12 48.77 30.39
C ALA A 48 -8.17 49.25 29.27
N LYS A 49 -8.54 50.33 28.55
CA LYS A 49 -7.71 50.95 27.51
C LYS A 49 -6.40 51.52 28.05
N ASP A 50 -6.46 52.18 29.20
CA ASP A 50 -5.27 52.72 29.89
C ASP A 50 -4.34 51.59 30.39
N TYR A 51 -4.89 50.44 30.79
CA TYR A 51 -4.12 49.24 31.16
C TYR A 51 -3.48 48.56 29.94
N MET A 52 -4.17 48.48 28.79
CA MET A 52 -3.64 47.91 27.55
C MET A 52 -2.52 48.76 26.91
N ASN A 53 -2.52 50.07 27.17
CA ASN A 53 -1.49 50.99 26.67
C ASN A 53 -0.21 51.01 27.52
N LYS A 54 -0.19 50.36 28.69
CA LYS A 54 1.05 50.11 29.45
C LYS A 54 1.70 48.84 28.90
N GLY A 55 2.82 49.03 28.21
CA GLY A 55 3.40 48.07 27.26
C GLY A 55 3.78 46.65 27.75
N GLU A 56 3.68 46.35 29.05
CA GLU A 56 4.04 45.03 29.57
C GLU A 56 2.96 43.96 29.37
N ASN A 57 1.68 44.33 29.18
CA ASN A 57 0.56 43.37 29.10
C ASN A 57 -0.09 43.23 27.71
N LYS A 58 0.46 43.90 26.68
CA LYS A 58 -0.13 43.91 25.33
C LYS A 58 0.03 42.58 24.59
N LYS A 59 1.16 41.89 24.80
CA LYS A 59 1.46 40.59 24.14
C LYS A 59 0.52 39.47 24.60
N ASP A 60 0.20 39.43 25.89
CA ASP A 60 -0.67 38.38 26.43
C ASP A 60 -2.12 38.54 25.94
N PHE A 61 -2.57 39.78 25.76
CA PHE A 61 -3.93 40.06 25.30
C PHE A 61 -4.16 39.77 23.81
N ASP A 62 -3.16 40.03 22.95
CA ASP A 62 -3.24 39.71 21.52
C ASP A 62 -3.18 38.20 21.23
N SER A 63 -2.82 37.37 22.22
CA SER A 63 -2.82 35.90 22.14
C SER A 63 -4.14 35.23 22.56
N GLY A 64 -5.19 36.02 22.84
CA GLY A 64 -6.52 35.51 23.21
C GLY A 64 -6.71 35.20 24.70
N ALA A 65 -5.78 35.61 25.55
CA ALA A 65 -5.92 35.47 27.00
C ALA A 65 -6.93 36.48 27.58
N SER A 66 -7.65 36.10 28.63
CA SER A 66 -8.57 36.99 29.35
C SER A 66 -7.81 37.89 30.33
N LEU A 67 -8.10 39.19 30.30
CA LEU A 67 -7.48 40.16 31.21
C LEU A 67 -8.41 40.48 32.38
N ASN A 68 -7.87 40.44 33.60
CA ASN A 68 -8.60 40.82 34.81
C ASN A 68 -8.61 42.34 34.97
N LEU A 69 -9.80 42.96 34.95
CA LEU A 69 -9.98 44.41 35.11
C LEU A 69 -10.05 44.84 36.58
N GLY A 70 -10.11 43.88 37.49
CA GLY A 70 -10.13 44.08 38.93
C GLY A 70 -11.31 43.42 39.60
N THR A 71 -11.40 43.66 40.90
CA THR A 71 -12.42 43.06 41.77
C THR A 71 -13.00 44.16 42.64
N ARG A 72 -14.34 44.25 42.70
CA ARG A 72 -15.06 45.20 43.56
C ARG A 72 -15.93 44.45 44.56
N LYS A 73 -16.02 44.98 45.78
CA LYS A 73 -16.97 44.53 46.79
C LYS A 73 -18.24 45.37 46.66
N ASN A 74 -19.38 44.71 46.51
CA ASN A 74 -20.68 45.33 46.39
C ASN A 74 -21.25 45.64 47.79
N ALA A 75 -22.26 46.50 47.84
CA ALA A 75 -22.90 46.93 49.09
C ALA A 75 -23.57 45.76 49.85
N ASP A 76 -23.99 44.71 49.14
CA ASP A 76 -24.57 43.49 49.71
C ASP A 76 -23.52 42.48 50.24
N GLY A 77 -22.24 42.87 50.24
CA GLY A 77 -21.13 42.03 50.66
C GLY A 77 -20.59 41.08 49.58
N SER A 78 -21.27 41.00 48.42
CA SER A 78 -20.81 40.18 47.30
C SER A 78 -19.58 40.77 46.62
N THR A 79 -18.84 39.93 45.92
CA THR A 79 -17.63 40.33 45.22
C THR A 79 -17.82 40.13 43.72
N THR A 80 -17.72 41.21 42.94
CA THR A 80 -17.74 41.16 41.47
C THR A 80 -16.33 41.24 40.91
N ARG A 81 -15.95 40.26 40.12
CA ARG A 81 -14.74 40.27 39.28
C ARG A 81 -15.14 40.57 37.84
N SER A 82 -14.45 41.53 37.21
CA SER A 82 -14.69 41.87 35.80
C SER A 82 -13.50 41.43 34.96
N THR A 83 -13.74 40.70 33.87
CA THR A 83 -12.72 40.33 32.90
C THR A 83 -13.08 40.85 31.51
N ILE A 84 -12.08 41.06 30.67
CA ILE A 84 -12.25 41.39 29.26
C ILE A 84 -11.56 40.34 28.39
N GLU A 85 -12.24 39.95 27.32
CA GLU A 85 -11.76 38.99 26.31
C GLU A 85 -11.93 39.61 24.93
N LYS A 86 -10.96 39.40 24.04
CA LYS A 86 -11.03 39.79 22.63
C LYS A 86 -11.32 38.55 21.80
N ASP A 87 -12.34 38.60 20.95
CA ASP A 87 -12.65 37.52 20.03
C ASP A 87 -11.74 37.54 18.78
N HIS A 88 -11.80 36.48 17.97
CA HIS A 88 -11.05 36.36 16.72
C HIS A 88 -11.42 37.42 15.67
N ASN A 89 -12.54 38.11 15.86
CA ASN A 89 -13.02 39.19 14.98
C ASN A 89 -12.63 40.59 15.51
N GLY A 90 -11.86 40.65 16.61
CA GLY A 90 -11.42 41.89 17.24
C GLY A 90 -12.48 42.58 18.10
N ASN A 91 -13.63 41.95 18.37
CA ASN A 91 -14.62 42.49 19.30
C ASN A 91 -14.25 42.18 20.75
N TYR A 92 -14.63 43.08 21.65
CA TYR A 92 -14.34 42.94 23.07
C TYR A 92 -15.62 42.54 23.83
N THR A 93 -15.50 41.53 24.68
CA THR A 93 -16.56 41.11 25.59
C THR A 93 -16.10 41.31 27.02
N ILE A 94 -16.88 42.07 27.79
CA ILE A 94 -16.70 42.15 29.24
C ILE A 94 -17.60 41.13 29.90
N ARG A 95 -17.02 40.33 30.81
CA ARG A 95 -17.75 39.40 31.67
C ARG A 95 -17.61 39.84 33.11
N GLU A 96 -18.73 39.93 33.83
CA GLU A 96 -18.74 40.14 35.26
C GLU A 96 -19.17 38.86 35.97
N TYR A 97 -18.41 38.48 37.01
CA TYR A 97 -18.65 37.32 37.86
C TYR A 97 -18.89 37.80 39.28
N THR A 98 -20.13 37.71 39.77
CA THR A 98 -20.46 38.07 41.14
C THR A 98 -20.59 36.83 42.01
N THR A 99 -19.84 36.78 43.10
CA THR A 99 -19.82 35.68 44.08
C THR A 99 -20.21 36.17 45.46
N GLY A 100 -21.11 35.43 46.14
CA GLY A 100 -21.41 35.59 47.56
C GLY A 100 -22.47 36.64 47.88
N GLY A 101 -23.75 36.30 47.72
CA GLY A 101 -24.87 37.01 48.33
C GLY A 101 -25.84 35.98 48.94
N SER A 102 -26.29 36.20 50.17
CA SER A 102 -27.28 35.36 50.86
C SER A 102 -28.55 35.23 50.03
N SER A 103 -28.76 34.07 49.38
CA SER A 103 -29.87 33.84 48.46
C SER A 103 -31.19 33.60 49.22
N LYS A 104 -32.21 34.43 48.97
CA LYS A 104 -33.62 34.01 49.14
C LYS A 104 -34.29 33.58 47.83
N ASP A 105 -33.69 33.88 46.68
CA ASP A 105 -34.14 33.40 45.38
C ASP A 105 -33.07 32.51 44.75
N ARG A 106 -33.13 31.20 45.00
CA ARG A 106 -32.34 30.21 44.24
C ARG A 106 -33.21 29.64 43.13
N ASP A 107 -33.38 30.40 42.06
CA ASP A 107 -33.70 29.78 40.78
C ASP A 107 -32.50 28.95 40.36
N ARG A 108 -32.70 27.63 40.41
CA ARG A 108 -31.69 26.63 40.09
C ARG A 108 -31.65 26.49 38.57
N ASP A 109 -31.07 27.48 37.89
CA ASP A 109 -30.72 27.37 36.48
C ASP A 109 -29.60 26.33 36.34
N ASN A 110 -29.99 25.06 36.25
CA ASN A 110 -29.16 23.96 35.77
C ASN A 110 -28.87 24.23 34.29
N LYS A 111 -27.98 25.17 33.99
CA LYS A 111 -27.41 25.34 32.66
C LYS A 111 -26.60 24.07 32.37
N LYS A 112 -27.21 23.15 31.61
CA LYS A 112 -26.57 21.94 31.11
C LYS A 112 -25.19 22.34 30.55
N PRO A 113 -24.08 21.75 31.02
CA PRO A 113 -22.77 22.01 30.44
C PRO A 113 -22.89 21.86 28.93
N SER A 114 -22.48 22.88 28.17
CA SER A 114 -22.48 22.81 26.72
C SER A 114 -21.65 21.61 26.29
N GLU A 115 -22.23 20.73 25.48
CA GLU A 115 -21.52 19.56 24.95
C GLU A 115 -20.25 20.03 24.22
N PRO A 116 -19.10 19.36 24.41
CA PRO A 116 -17.87 19.75 23.76
C PRO A 116 -18.05 19.72 22.24
N VAL A 117 -17.65 20.82 21.58
CA VAL A 117 -17.75 20.95 20.12
C VAL A 117 -16.74 19.99 19.49
N VAL A 118 -17.24 18.99 18.75
CA VAL A 118 -16.41 18.03 18.01
C VAL A 118 -15.77 18.75 16.82
N PRO A 119 -14.43 18.72 16.66
CA PRO A 119 -13.78 19.31 15.49
C PRO A 119 -14.21 18.60 14.20
N PRO A 120 -14.22 19.27 13.03
CA PRO A 120 -14.56 18.64 11.76
C PRO A 120 -13.61 17.48 11.44
N LYS A 121 -14.15 16.38 10.89
CA LYS A 121 -13.36 15.20 10.53
C LYS A 121 -12.43 15.53 9.35
N PRO A 122 -11.12 15.22 9.44
CA PRO A 122 -10.23 15.33 8.29
C PRO A 122 -10.63 14.38 7.16
N ALA A 123 -10.35 14.76 5.91
CA ALA A 123 -10.59 13.89 4.76
C ALA A 123 -9.64 12.68 4.78
N SER A 124 -10.10 11.54 4.28
CA SER A 124 -9.24 10.36 4.10
C SER A 124 -8.15 10.64 3.07
N GLU A 125 -6.99 10.02 3.25
CA GLU A 125 -5.82 10.18 2.37
C GLU A 125 -5.39 8.84 1.78
N VAL A 126 -4.86 8.87 0.56
CA VAL A 126 -4.19 7.74 -0.09
C VAL A 126 -2.73 8.12 -0.33
N ILE A 127 -1.80 7.31 0.14
CA ILE A 127 -0.36 7.58 0.07
C ILE A 127 0.33 6.40 -0.58
N ILE A 128 1.04 6.62 -1.69
CA ILE A 128 1.89 5.59 -2.30
C ILE A 128 3.15 5.46 -1.46
N GLU A 129 3.35 4.30 -0.84
CA GLU A 129 4.49 4.03 0.04
C GLU A 129 5.68 3.52 -0.77
N SER A 130 5.44 2.58 -1.70
CA SER A 130 6.46 2.06 -2.60
C SER A 130 5.87 1.56 -3.91
N LYS A 131 6.70 1.55 -4.96
CA LYS A 131 6.39 0.93 -6.24
C LYS A 131 7.65 0.33 -6.85
N ASP A 132 7.51 -0.86 -7.42
CA ASP A 132 8.49 -1.52 -8.26
C ASP A 132 7.80 -2.06 -9.52
N ASN A 133 8.55 -2.77 -10.37
CA ASN A 133 8.07 -3.21 -11.68
C ASN A 133 6.75 -4.00 -11.64
N ASN A 134 6.48 -4.76 -10.58
CA ASN A 134 5.32 -5.65 -10.51
C ASN A 134 4.50 -5.49 -9.22
N THR A 135 4.87 -4.59 -8.31
CA THR A 135 4.20 -4.38 -7.04
C THR A 135 4.02 -2.89 -6.75
N VAL A 136 2.83 -2.52 -6.25
CA VAL A 136 2.56 -1.20 -5.67
C VAL A 136 2.01 -1.37 -4.26
N VAL A 137 2.54 -0.60 -3.32
CA VAL A 137 2.11 -0.57 -1.92
C VAL A 137 1.62 0.83 -1.58
N TRP A 138 0.44 0.90 -0.95
CA TRP A 138 -0.14 2.16 -0.50
C TRP A 138 -0.74 2.07 0.89
N ILE A 139 -0.93 3.24 1.48
CA ILE A 139 -1.59 3.45 2.76
C ILE A 139 -2.89 4.21 2.50
N GLU A 140 -4.01 3.69 2.99
CA GLU A 140 -5.24 4.46 3.19
C GLU A 140 -5.25 4.95 4.63
N ARG A 141 -5.23 6.26 4.81
CA ARG A 141 -5.32 6.88 6.13
C ARG A 141 -6.73 7.41 6.34
N GLU A 142 -7.34 6.94 7.41
CA GLU A 142 -8.57 7.49 7.94
C GLU A 142 -8.34 8.12 9.31
N TYR A 143 -9.40 8.72 9.84
CA TYR A 143 -9.36 9.42 11.11
C TYR A 143 -10.49 8.93 12.01
N GLU A 144 -10.14 8.45 13.20
CA GLU A 144 -11.06 8.02 14.26
C GLU A 144 -11.11 9.08 15.37
N TYR A 145 -12.31 9.31 15.92
CA TYR A 145 -12.49 10.33 16.94
C TYR A 145 -12.10 9.82 18.32
N ASP A 146 -11.08 10.42 18.91
CA ASP A 146 -10.59 10.11 20.25
C ASP A 146 -11.23 11.04 21.27
N LYS A 147 -12.38 10.61 21.83
CA LYS A 147 -13.16 11.38 22.81
C LYS A 147 -12.32 11.91 23.99
N PRO A 148 -11.42 11.11 24.61
CA PRO A 148 -10.58 11.58 25.72
C PRO A 148 -9.69 12.78 25.37
N SER A 149 -9.19 12.87 24.14
CA SER A 149 -8.31 13.97 23.70
C SER A 149 -9.03 15.05 22.92
N ASN A 150 -10.35 14.90 22.67
CA ASN A 150 -11.14 15.79 21.83
C ASN A 150 -10.47 16.04 20.46
N SER A 151 -9.88 14.99 19.87
CA SER A 151 -9.08 15.08 18.64
C SER A 151 -9.31 13.89 17.72
N TRP A 152 -8.96 14.06 16.45
CA TRP A 152 -8.97 12.98 15.45
C TRP A 152 -7.61 12.30 15.40
N LYS A 153 -7.58 10.97 15.53
CA LYS A 153 -6.35 10.17 15.43
C LYS A 153 -6.30 9.44 14.09
N PRO A 154 -5.14 9.47 13.39
CA PRO A 154 -4.99 8.73 12.15
C PRO A 154 -4.99 7.23 12.40
N VAL A 155 -5.63 6.50 11.50
CA VAL A 155 -5.63 5.03 11.43
C VAL A 155 -5.22 4.64 10.02
N ASP A 156 -4.10 3.95 9.92
CA ASP A 156 -3.47 3.60 8.65
C ASP A 156 -3.78 2.13 8.30
N TYR A 157 -4.27 1.90 7.09
CA TYR A 157 -4.49 0.60 6.49
C TYR A 157 -3.54 0.43 5.31
N LYS A 158 -2.74 -0.63 5.32
CA LYS A 158 -1.70 -0.83 4.31
C LYS A 158 -2.10 -1.92 3.35
N TYR A 159 -1.99 -1.64 2.06
CA TYR A 159 -2.39 -2.53 0.98
C TYR A 159 -1.27 -2.71 -0.04
N GLN A 160 -1.32 -3.84 -0.74
CA GLN A 160 -0.41 -4.21 -1.79
C GLN A 160 -1.19 -4.76 -2.97
N ILE A 161 -0.79 -4.36 -4.18
CA ILE A 161 -1.27 -4.95 -5.42
C ILE A 161 -0.08 -5.45 -6.23
N ASP A 162 -0.16 -6.71 -6.63
CA ASP A 162 0.87 -7.44 -7.36
C ASP A 162 0.36 -7.79 -8.76
N LEU A 163 1.17 -7.55 -9.80
CA LEU A 163 1.01 -8.20 -11.10
C LEU A 163 1.74 -9.54 -11.04
N ILE A 164 0.99 -10.64 -11.17
CA ILE A 164 1.51 -12.00 -11.05
C ILE A 164 1.43 -12.71 -12.39
N THR A 165 2.57 -13.21 -12.85
CA THR A 165 2.71 -14.01 -14.06
C THR A 165 2.75 -15.51 -13.76
N SER A 166 1.91 -16.25 -14.46
CA SER A 166 1.92 -17.71 -14.52
C SER A 166 2.27 -18.16 -15.93
N ALA A 167 3.11 -19.19 -16.06
CA ALA A 167 3.46 -19.74 -17.37
C ALA A 167 3.82 -21.23 -17.28
N ASN A 168 3.60 -21.93 -18.39
CA ASN A 168 3.85 -23.36 -18.54
C ASN A 168 4.58 -23.65 -19.85
N ILE A 169 5.42 -24.68 -19.85
CA ILE A 169 6.05 -25.21 -21.05
C ILE A 169 5.34 -26.51 -21.45
N TYR A 170 5.15 -26.69 -22.75
CA TYR A 170 4.68 -27.92 -23.36
C TYR A 170 5.63 -28.33 -24.47
N ASP A 171 5.62 -29.60 -24.84
CA ASP A 171 6.31 -30.06 -26.05
C ASP A 171 5.51 -29.68 -27.31
N ALA A 172 6.05 -30.02 -28.48
CA ALA A 172 5.40 -29.81 -29.76
C ALA A 172 4.02 -30.50 -29.87
N ASP A 173 3.79 -31.57 -29.11
CA ASP A 173 2.54 -32.34 -29.10
C ASP A 173 1.52 -31.80 -28.08
N GLY A 174 1.94 -30.88 -27.20
CA GLY A 174 1.09 -30.26 -26.19
C GLY A 174 1.09 -30.96 -24.83
N LYS A 175 2.00 -31.91 -24.57
CA LYS A 175 2.19 -32.49 -23.24
C LYS A 175 3.01 -31.54 -22.38
N GLN A 176 2.56 -31.29 -21.15
CA GLN A 176 3.21 -30.34 -20.23
C GLN A 176 4.59 -30.84 -19.79
N GLN A 177 5.61 -29.99 -19.90
CA GLN A 177 7.03 -30.37 -19.79
C GLN A 177 7.71 -29.90 -18.50
N ASN A 178 7.02 -29.21 -17.59
CA ASN A 178 7.58 -28.78 -16.31
C ASN A 178 8.10 -29.96 -15.44
N LYS A 179 7.90 -31.21 -15.88
CA LYS A 179 8.37 -32.47 -15.27
C LYS A 179 9.01 -33.46 -16.28
N VAL A 180 9.20 -33.08 -17.55
CA VAL A 180 9.57 -34.01 -18.64
C VAL A 180 10.73 -33.44 -19.46
N THR A 181 11.51 -34.32 -20.09
CA THR A 181 12.67 -33.98 -20.91
C THR A 181 12.29 -33.79 -22.38
N ILE A 182 12.67 -32.66 -22.94
CA ILE A 182 12.46 -32.31 -24.35
C ILE A 182 13.64 -32.84 -25.18
N LYS A 183 13.39 -33.39 -26.37
CA LYS A 183 14.47 -33.80 -27.28
C LYS A 183 15.04 -32.57 -28.01
N ALA A 184 16.36 -32.50 -28.15
CA ALA A 184 17.02 -31.50 -29.00
C ALA A 184 16.44 -31.52 -30.42
N GLY A 185 16.44 -30.40 -31.14
CA GLY A 185 15.83 -30.27 -32.47
C GLY A 185 14.29 -30.17 -32.51
N TYR A 186 13.60 -30.53 -31.43
CA TYR A 186 12.16 -30.35 -31.28
C TYR A 186 11.82 -28.98 -30.70
N GLY A 187 10.53 -28.63 -30.83
CA GLY A 187 10.01 -27.34 -30.39
C GLY A 187 9.30 -27.40 -29.04
N ILE A 188 9.35 -26.29 -28.31
CA ILE A 188 8.56 -26.07 -27.09
C ILE A 188 7.44 -25.07 -27.35
N LYS A 189 6.30 -25.25 -26.67
CA LYS A 189 5.23 -24.25 -26.58
C LYS A 189 5.26 -23.62 -25.19
N VAL A 190 4.95 -22.34 -25.13
CA VAL A 190 4.72 -21.60 -23.90
C VAL A 190 3.27 -21.13 -23.92
N ASP A 191 2.57 -21.35 -22.80
CA ASP A 191 1.29 -20.73 -22.49
C ASP A 191 1.46 -20.00 -21.15
N GLY A 192 0.97 -18.77 -21.05
CA GLY A 192 1.02 -18.02 -19.81
C GLY A 192 -0.04 -16.95 -19.73
N SER A 193 -0.27 -16.49 -18.52
CA SER A 193 -1.22 -15.42 -18.20
C SER A 193 -0.72 -14.56 -17.06
N SER A 194 -1.22 -13.33 -16.98
CA SER A 194 -1.07 -12.48 -15.80
C SER A 194 -2.42 -12.15 -15.17
N LYS A 195 -2.38 -11.88 -13.87
CA LYS A 195 -3.48 -11.29 -13.11
C LYS A 195 -2.95 -10.29 -12.09
N PHE A 196 -3.80 -9.37 -11.68
CA PHE A 196 -3.55 -8.55 -10.50
C PHE A 196 -4.09 -9.26 -9.26
N GLU A 197 -3.33 -9.23 -8.17
CA GLU A 197 -3.78 -9.66 -6.85
C GLU A 197 -3.63 -8.53 -5.86
N MET A 198 -4.72 -8.18 -5.17
CA MET A 198 -4.74 -7.17 -4.13
C MET A 198 -4.89 -7.83 -2.76
N LYS A 199 -4.11 -7.36 -1.78
CA LYS A 199 -4.18 -7.82 -0.39
C LYS A 199 -3.95 -6.67 0.58
N GLN A 200 -4.64 -6.70 1.71
CA GLN A 200 -4.25 -5.88 2.86
C GLN A 200 -3.07 -6.55 3.56
N ILE A 201 -2.03 -5.77 3.85
CA ILE A 201 -0.78 -6.27 4.45
C ILE A 201 -0.52 -5.71 5.86
N ALA A 202 -1.24 -4.66 6.30
CA ALA A 202 -1.21 -4.20 7.68
C ALA A 202 -2.48 -3.41 8.08
N GLY A 203 -2.68 -3.23 9.39
CA GLY A 203 -3.85 -2.58 9.97
C GLY A 203 -4.99 -3.56 10.27
N ASN A 204 -6.06 -3.07 10.89
CA ASN A 204 -7.27 -3.87 11.13
C ASN A 204 -7.94 -4.24 9.80
N LYS A 205 -8.53 -5.44 9.70
CA LYS A 205 -9.14 -5.93 8.47
C LYS A 205 -10.17 -4.93 7.93
N LYS A 206 -9.94 -4.46 6.71
CA LYS A 206 -10.76 -3.48 6.02
C LYS A 206 -10.60 -3.60 4.52
N ASP A 207 -11.72 -3.57 3.80
CA ASP A 207 -11.68 -3.53 2.34
C ASP A 207 -11.13 -2.18 1.86
N SER A 208 -10.22 -2.24 0.88
CA SER A 208 -9.66 -1.05 0.24
C SER A 208 -10.75 -0.20 -0.39
N THR A 209 -10.67 1.11 -0.20
CA THR A 209 -11.56 2.09 -0.84
C THR A 209 -10.90 2.80 -2.02
N ALA A 210 -9.59 2.64 -2.20
CA ALA A 210 -8.85 3.15 -3.34
C ALA A 210 -9.36 2.52 -4.63
N GLY A 211 -10.00 3.32 -5.48
CA GLY A 211 -10.60 2.92 -6.75
C GLY A 211 -9.56 2.68 -7.86
N PHE A 212 -8.58 1.83 -7.63
CA PHE A 212 -7.58 1.48 -8.64
C PHE A 212 -8.21 0.74 -9.83
N LYS A 213 -7.93 1.22 -11.04
CA LYS A 213 -8.28 0.59 -12.31
C LYS A 213 -7.10 -0.23 -12.81
N GLN A 214 -7.40 -1.44 -13.28
CA GLN A 214 -6.41 -2.42 -13.70
C GLN A 214 -6.58 -2.71 -15.19
N THR A 215 -5.49 -2.65 -15.94
CA THR A 215 -5.42 -3.07 -17.34
C THR A 215 -4.41 -4.20 -17.45
N LEU A 216 -4.86 -5.37 -17.91
CA LEU A 216 -4.01 -6.55 -18.07
C LEU A 216 -2.94 -6.32 -19.15
N PRO A 217 -1.82 -7.07 -19.12
CA PRO A 217 -0.76 -6.94 -20.12
C PRO A 217 -1.29 -7.11 -21.55
N THR A 218 -0.71 -6.35 -22.48
CA THR A 218 -1.05 -6.40 -23.91
C THR A 218 0.09 -6.97 -24.77
N ALA A 219 1.28 -7.14 -24.18
CA ALA A 219 2.43 -7.71 -24.86
C ALA A 219 3.09 -8.79 -23.98
N GLY A 220 3.64 -9.80 -24.64
CA GLY A 220 4.35 -10.89 -24.01
C GLY A 220 5.53 -11.35 -24.84
N THR A 221 6.60 -11.77 -24.17
CA THR A 221 7.80 -12.32 -24.81
C THR A 221 8.25 -13.59 -24.10
N VAL A 222 8.91 -14.46 -24.86
CA VAL A 222 9.70 -15.59 -24.33
C VAL A 222 11.13 -15.42 -24.77
N THR A 223 12.07 -15.51 -23.84
CA THR A 223 13.51 -15.46 -24.10
C THR A 223 14.15 -16.78 -23.67
N THR A 224 14.92 -17.40 -24.56
CA THR A 224 15.58 -18.69 -24.33
C THR A 224 17.06 -18.50 -23.97
N ASP A 225 17.58 -19.28 -23.02
CA ASP A 225 19.03 -19.33 -22.76
C ASP A 225 19.78 -20.22 -23.77
N PHE A 226 19.11 -21.24 -24.30
CA PHE A 226 19.64 -22.22 -25.25
C PHE A 226 19.81 -21.68 -26.68
N ALA A 227 20.51 -22.45 -27.51
CA ALA A 227 20.65 -22.15 -28.92
C ALA A 227 19.37 -22.55 -29.66
N VAL A 228 18.79 -21.58 -30.38
CA VAL A 228 17.62 -21.79 -31.24
C VAL A 228 18.07 -22.29 -32.61
N LYS A 229 17.25 -23.13 -33.24
CA LYS A 229 17.60 -23.84 -34.49
C LYS A 229 18.06 -22.88 -35.60
N LYS A 230 19.34 -23.00 -36.00
CA LYS A 230 20.00 -22.13 -36.98
C LYS A 230 19.29 -22.05 -38.35
N ASN A 231 18.74 -23.17 -38.83
CA ASN A 231 18.11 -23.26 -40.16
C ASN A 231 16.70 -22.64 -40.23
N ILE A 232 16.16 -22.16 -39.09
CA ILE A 232 14.84 -21.52 -39.02
C ILE A 232 14.98 -20.00 -38.77
N ALA A 233 16.21 -19.48 -38.61
CA ALA A 233 16.49 -18.07 -38.32
C ALA A 233 15.63 -17.51 -37.16
N GLN A 234 15.36 -18.34 -36.16
CA GLN A 234 14.54 -17.96 -35.02
C GLN A 234 15.37 -17.11 -34.05
N ASN A 235 14.79 -16.03 -33.53
CA ASN A 235 15.44 -15.21 -32.50
C ASN A 235 15.33 -15.91 -31.13
N LYS A 236 16.30 -15.68 -30.24
CA LYS A 236 16.23 -16.15 -28.84
C LYS A 236 15.07 -15.54 -28.08
N THR A 237 14.71 -14.29 -28.40
CA THR A 237 13.54 -13.59 -27.88
C THR A 237 12.46 -13.55 -28.93
N LEU A 238 11.26 -14.01 -28.57
CA LEU A 238 10.10 -14.13 -29.45
C LEU A 238 8.91 -13.45 -28.80
N ASN A 239 8.14 -12.74 -29.62
CA ASN A 239 6.86 -12.22 -29.20
C ASN A 239 5.86 -13.36 -29.09
N LEU A 240 5.06 -13.34 -28.03
CA LEU A 240 3.95 -14.24 -27.82
C LEU A 240 2.69 -13.64 -28.49
N GLU A 241 1.81 -14.52 -28.92
CA GLU A 241 0.51 -14.19 -29.49
C GLU A 241 -0.51 -14.03 -28.36
N SER A 242 -1.19 -12.90 -28.31
CA SER A 242 -2.24 -12.65 -27.31
C SER A 242 -3.48 -13.49 -27.61
N LYS A 243 -4.02 -14.12 -26.56
CA LYS A 243 -5.34 -14.76 -26.55
C LYS A 243 -6.42 -13.83 -25.97
N GLY A 244 -6.08 -12.58 -25.63
CA GLY A 244 -6.93 -11.69 -24.85
C GLY A 244 -6.82 -11.94 -23.34
N ASN A 245 -7.38 -11.01 -22.56
CA ASN A 245 -7.45 -11.11 -21.09
C ASN A 245 -6.10 -11.43 -20.42
N GLY A 246 -5.02 -10.76 -20.84
CA GLY A 246 -3.69 -10.96 -20.27
C GLY A 246 -3.10 -12.35 -20.48
N SER A 247 -3.65 -13.15 -21.41
CA SER A 247 -3.19 -14.51 -21.72
C SER A 247 -2.46 -14.55 -23.05
N PHE A 248 -1.42 -15.37 -23.15
CA PHE A 248 -0.49 -15.40 -24.28
C PHE A 248 -0.02 -16.83 -24.58
N VAL A 249 0.25 -17.10 -25.85
CA VAL A 249 0.89 -18.36 -26.30
C VAL A 249 2.03 -18.11 -27.25
N THR A 250 2.90 -19.11 -27.44
CA THR A 250 3.91 -19.06 -28.50
C THR A 250 3.25 -18.76 -29.85
N ALA A 251 3.73 -17.70 -30.50
CA ALA A 251 3.25 -17.31 -31.81
C ALA A 251 3.63 -18.33 -32.89
N LYS A 252 2.95 -18.26 -34.03
CA LYS A 252 3.32 -19.01 -35.23
C LYS A 252 4.76 -18.70 -35.63
N ASN A 253 5.60 -19.73 -35.75
CA ASN A 253 6.97 -19.57 -36.22
C ASN A 253 6.98 -19.38 -37.75
N SER A 254 7.37 -18.19 -38.22
CA SER A 254 7.42 -17.85 -39.65
C SER A 254 8.44 -18.67 -40.43
N GLY A 255 9.51 -19.15 -39.80
CA GLY A 255 10.51 -20.01 -40.43
C GLY A 255 10.12 -21.49 -40.46
N SER A 256 9.00 -21.88 -39.86
CA SER A 256 8.49 -23.25 -39.88
C SER A 256 7.65 -23.50 -41.13
N LYS A 257 8.00 -24.53 -41.92
CA LYS A 257 7.21 -24.94 -43.11
C LYS A 257 5.76 -25.30 -42.77
N THR A 258 5.51 -25.85 -41.58
CA THR A 258 4.18 -26.23 -41.10
C THR A 258 3.50 -25.10 -40.31
N GLY A 259 4.22 -24.00 -40.05
CA GLY A 259 3.69 -22.93 -39.21
C GLY A 259 3.46 -23.37 -37.77
N ALA A 260 4.31 -24.25 -37.24
CA ALA A 260 4.18 -24.70 -35.85
C ALA A 260 4.33 -23.52 -34.87
N LYS A 261 3.49 -23.50 -33.82
CA LYS A 261 3.53 -22.52 -32.73
C LYS A 261 4.56 -22.94 -31.67
N VAL A 262 5.83 -23.04 -32.06
CA VAL A 262 6.90 -23.56 -31.17
C VAL A 262 8.20 -22.76 -31.26
N VAL A 263 8.98 -22.82 -30.18
CA VAL A 263 10.37 -22.38 -30.13
C VAL A 263 11.28 -23.58 -30.33
N TYR A 264 12.00 -23.64 -31.45
CA TYR A 264 12.85 -24.79 -31.77
C TYR A 264 14.18 -24.73 -31.05
N THR A 265 14.52 -25.82 -30.38
CA THR A 265 15.88 -26.07 -29.88
C THR A 265 16.80 -26.46 -31.03
N ASP A 266 18.09 -26.15 -30.94
CA ASP A 266 19.07 -26.64 -31.91
C ASP A 266 19.20 -28.17 -31.85
N ILE A 267 19.49 -28.81 -32.98
CA ILE A 267 19.73 -30.27 -33.05
C ILE A 267 21.03 -30.64 -32.33
N ALA A 268 22.03 -29.75 -32.34
CA ALA A 268 23.30 -29.92 -31.66
C ALA A 268 23.25 -29.53 -30.17
N GLN A 269 22.06 -29.22 -29.63
CA GLN A 269 21.91 -28.90 -28.22
C GLN A 269 22.31 -30.12 -27.37
N LYS A 270 23.17 -29.89 -26.38
CA LYS A 270 23.64 -30.94 -25.46
C LYS A 270 22.59 -31.25 -24.40
N ASP A 271 22.69 -32.43 -23.80
CA ASP A 271 21.97 -32.78 -22.59
C ASP A 271 22.20 -31.72 -21.51
N GLY A 272 21.13 -31.30 -20.84
CA GLY A 272 21.25 -30.33 -19.75
C GLY A 272 19.94 -29.72 -19.30
N LYS A 273 20.07 -28.90 -18.26
CA LYS A 273 19.01 -28.01 -17.76
C LYS A 273 19.09 -26.69 -18.50
N TYR A 274 17.94 -26.24 -18.97
CA TYR A 274 17.77 -25.00 -19.72
C TYR A 274 16.59 -24.23 -19.17
N SER A 275 16.53 -22.96 -19.53
CA SER A 275 15.53 -22.05 -19.05
C SER A 275 14.93 -21.19 -20.16
N VAL A 276 13.67 -20.84 -19.96
CA VAL A 276 13.05 -19.72 -20.66
C VAL A 276 12.56 -18.70 -19.66
N VAL A 277 12.68 -17.44 -20.02
CA VAL A 277 12.09 -16.31 -19.28
C VAL A 277 10.90 -15.81 -20.06
N VAL A 278 9.71 -15.94 -19.48
CA VAL A 278 8.46 -15.39 -20.01
C VAL A 278 8.23 -14.04 -19.35
N LYS A 279 8.11 -12.97 -20.12
CA LYS A 279 7.88 -11.61 -19.62
C LYS A 279 6.60 -11.04 -20.21
N PHE A 280 5.74 -10.49 -19.36
CA PHE A 280 4.52 -9.78 -19.75
C PHE A 280 4.65 -8.29 -19.41
N THR A 281 4.33 -7.41 -20.37
CA THR A 281 4.55 -5.96 -20.30
C THR A 281 3.29 -5.18 -20.68
N ASN A 282 3.32 -3.86 -20.48
CA ASN A 282 2.23 -2.94 -20.76
C ASN A 282 0.97 -3.22 -19.93
N ALA A 283 1.09 -3.87 -18.76
CA ALA A 283 0.00 -3.85 -17.78
C ALA A 283 -0.05 -2.45 -17.18
N LYS A 284 -1.23 -1.97 -16.82
CA LYS A 284 -1.39 -0.64 -16.22
C LYS A 284 -2.19 -0.71 -14.94
N LEU A 285 -1.73 0.02 -13.94
CA LEU A 285 -2.46 0.32 -12.74
C LEU A 285 -2.66 1.83 -12.68
N SER A 286 -3.91 2.27 -12.56
CA SER A 286 -4.22 3.69 -12.42
C SER A 286 -5.15 3.98 -11.26
N GLY A 287 -4.91 5.07 -10.54
CA GLY A 287 -5.71 5.40 -9.37
C GLY A 287 -5.33 6.73 -8.73
N PRO A 288 -5.98 7.06 -7.60
CA PRO A 288 -5.71 8.30 -6.88
C PRO A 288 -4.23 8.39 -6.52
N VAL A 289 -3.61 9.55 -6.75
CA VAL A 289 -2.19 9.84 -6.44
C VAL A 289 -1.15 9.07 -7.28
N LEU A 290 -1.45 7.85 -7.74
CA LEU A 290 -0.52 7.04 -8.54
C LEU A 290 -0.37 7.54 -9.99
N GLY A 291 -1.44 8.09 -10.58
CA GLY A 291 -1.52 8.33 -12.03
C GLY A 291 -1.56 7.01 -12.81
N ASP A 292 -1.17 7.02 -14.09
CA ASP A 292 -1.00 5.80 -14.88
C ASP A 292 0.38 5.20 -14.63
N TYR A 293 0.45 4.04 -13.99
CA TYR A 293 1.68 3.30 -13.75
C TYR A 293 1.74 2.04 -14.60
N GLU A 294 2.80 1.91 -15.39
CA GLU A 294 3.04 0.69 -16.17
C GLU A 294 3.74 -0.36 -15.30
N MET A 295 3.22 -1.58 -15.35
CA MET A 295 3.72 -2.74 -14.63
C MET A 295 4.14 -3.84 -15.61
N SER A 296 5.14 -4.61 -15.20
CA SER A 296 5.62 -5.78 -15.91
C SER A 296 6.12 -6.84 -14.95
N ASP A 297 5.90 -8.10 -15.27
CA ASP A 297 6.37 -9.22 -14.47
C ASP A 297 6.96 -10.31 -15.37
N SER A 298 7.79 -11.18 -14.79
CA SER A 298 8.45 -12.25 -15.52
C SER A 298 8.52 -13.54 -14.72
N LYS A 299 8.41 -14.67 -15.44
CA LYS A 299 8.53 -16.01 -14.89
C LYS A 299 9.64 -16.76 -15.60
N THR A 300 10.61 -17.25 -14.83
CA THR A 300 11.60 -18.22 -15.34
C THR A 300 11.04 -19.63 -15.20
N LEU A 301 11.08 -20.38 -16.29
CA LEU A 301 10.68 -21.78 -16.36
C LEU A 301 11.90 -22.61 -16.72
N ASN A 302 12.19 -23.63 -15.92
CA ASN A 302 13.32 -24.53 -16.12
C ASN A 302 12.84 -25.89 -16.62
N PHE A 303 13.59 -26.51 -17.51
CA PHE A 303 13.29 -27.83 -18.08
C PHE A 303 14.58 -28.52 -18.54
N ASN A 304 14.49 -29.80 -18.88
CA ASN A 304 15.64 -30.56 -19.40
C ASN A 304 15.53 -30.70 -20.91
N ILE A 305 16.65 -30.55 -21.62
CA ILE A 305 16.81 -30.99 -22.99
C ILE A 305 17.72 -32.21 -23.00
N LYS A 306 17.33 -33.29 -23.69
CA LYS A 306 18.19 -34.41 -24.03
C LYS A 306 18.79 -34.15 -25.42
N GLY A 307 20.10 -33.99 -25.46
CA GLY A 307 20.90 -33.94 -26.68
C GLY A 307 21.00 -35.30 -27.34
N SER A 308 21.57 -35.33 -28.54
CA SER A 308 21.60 -36.47 -29.46
C SER A 308 20.22 -36.89 -30.00
N MET A 309 19.76 -36.22 -31.06
CA MET A 309 18.73 -36.83 -31.93
C MET A 309 19.27 -38.03 -32.72
N TYR A 310 20.58 -38.24 -32.73
CA TYR A 310 21.28 -39.18 -33.61
C TYR A 310 21.58 -40.55 -33.00
N GLU A 311 21.10 -40.89 -31.79
CA GLU A 311 21.22 -42.27 -31.32
C GLU A 311 20.27 -43.25 -32.05
N ASP A 312 19.26 -42.76 -32.78
CA ASP A 312 18.34 -43.62 -33.55
C ASP A 312 18.63 -43.69 -35.07
N SER A 313 19.67 -43.01 -35.58
CA SER A 313 19.99 -43.12 -37.01
C SER A 313 21.41 -42.71 -37.33
N TYR A 314 22.40 -43.54 -36.99
CA TYR A 314 23.62 -43.71 -37.80
C TYR A 314 24.42 -44.96 -37.41
N VAL A 315 23.80 -46.14 -37.50
CA VAL A 315 24.55 -47.26 -38.09
C VAL A 315 24.37 -47.10 -39.59
N LYS A 316 25.27 -46.37 -40.24
CA LYS A 316 25.52 -46.64 -41.65
C LYS A 316 26.17 -48.02 -41.70
N PRO A 317 25.59 -49.05 -42.35
CA PRO A 317 26.39 -50.15 -42.83
C PRO A 317 27.24 -49.61 -44.00
N THR A 318 28.36 -48.96 -43.69
CA THR A 318 29.56 -49.03 -44.52
C THR A 318 30.36 -50.17 -43.88
N ASP A 319 30.23 -51.42 -44.29
CA ASP A 319 30.53 -51.95 -45.61
C ASP A 319 29.60 -53.11 -46.01
N SER A 320 28.88 -52.97 -47.12
CA SER A 320 28.29 -54.11 -47.84
C SER A 320 29.24 -54.69 -48.90
N THR A 321 30.52 -54.29 -48.94
CA THR A 321 31.51 -54.88 -49.85
C THR A 321 32.95 -54.78 -49.32
N LYS A 322 33.35 -55.73 -48.46
CA LYS A 322 34.67 -56.41 -48.44
C LYS A 322 34.89 -57.16 -47.12
N ASN A 323 34.32 -58.35 -47.01
CA ASN A 323 35.07 -59.45 -46.42
C ASN A 323 34.69 -60.75 -47.14
N LYS A 324 35.55 -61.19 -48.06
CA LYS A 324 35.38 -62.46 -48.79
C LYS A 324 35.65 -63.69 -47.93
N ASN A 325 36.12 -63.55 -46.68
CA ASN A 325 36.54 -64.70 -45.86
C ASN A 325 36.08 -64.58 -44.41
N ASN A 326 34.78 -64.69 -44.12
CA ASN A 326 34.37 -65.10 -42.77
C ASN A 326 33.33 -66.21 -42.83
N THR A 327 33.84 -67.43 -42.82
CA THR A 327 33.12 -68.67 -42.54
C THR A 327 32.59 -68.62 -41.11
N GLY A 328 31.29 -68.48 -40.95
CA GLY A 328 30.67 -68.61 -39.64
C GLY A 328 29.34 -67.90 -39.57
N PHE A 329 28.33 -68.48 -40.21
CA PHE A 329 26.98 -68.69 -39.70
C PHE A 329 26.23 -69.46 -40.79
N GLU A 330 25.89 -70.71 -40.52
CA GLU A 330 25.02 -71.48 -41.41
C GLU A 330 23.64 -70.82 -41.46
N PRO A 331 23.01 -70.70 -42.64
CA PRO A 331 21.65 -70.19 -42.74
C PRO A 331 20.67 -71.20 -42.13
N ILE A 332 19.85 -70.73 -41.18
CA ILE A 332 18.70 -71.47 -40.67
C ILE A 332 17.67 -71.60 -41.79
N THR A 333 17.42 -72.83 -42.24
CA THR A 333 16.33 -73.18 -43.15
C THR A 333 15.02 -73.22 -42.36
N PHE A 334 14.03 -72.42 -42.76
CA PHE A 334 12.66 -72.59 -42.30
C PHE A 334 11.92 -73.53 -43.25
N ASP A 335 11.60 -74.71 -42.73
CA ASP A 335 10.81 -75.73 -43.42
C ASP A 335 9.33 -75.34 -43.31
N ASN A 336 8.78 -74.70 -44.35
CA ASN A 336 7.34 -74.44 -44.44
C ASN A 336 6.66 -75.63 -45.11
N GLY A 337 6.53 -76.73 -44.36
CA GLY A 337 5.63 -77.82 -44.69
C GLY A 337 4.18 -77.41 -44.48
N PHE A 338 3.52 -76.92 -45.52
CA PHE A 338 2.07 -77.02 -45.66
C PHE A 338 1.76 -78.27 -46.49
N ASN A 339 1.03 -79.20 -45.89
CA ASN A 339 0.18 -80.17 -46.58
C ASN A 339 -1.20 -80.10 -45.95
#